data_AF-A0A3D2TSI0-F1
#
_entry.id   AF-A0A3D2TSI0-F1
#
_cell.length_a   1.000
_cell.length_b   1.000
_cell.length_c   1.000
_cell.angle_alpha   90.00
_cell.angle_beta   90.00
_cell.angle_gamma   90.00
#
_symmetry.space_group_name_H-M   'P 1'
#
loop_
_entity.id
_entity.type
_entity.pdbx_description
1 polymer ?
#
loop_
_entity_poly.entity_id
_entity_poly.type
_entity_poly.pdbx_seq_one_letter_code
_entity_poly.pdbx_strand_id
1 'polypeptide(L)'
;MNIVAILANGVGARFGSNIPKQFHKINGKMIIEYVVEAISTAKSVDKIVVVTNVEANKGFLSGLLQNEKVVLTDGGSTRNLSLKNALEFVNSTFDCQKLIVCDAVRPMITGELIDKYFTLLDNSTAVVTAQKITDSLGCYDIKQVYRDRYYLMQSPEGFDFKTLYASFDENSKLTEVTQQLPENSKIELYFDFNNNFKLTYPADLKYLEALINARDNKVDQSAIFDGVTRLNRYLFENYPSQTKQWRRVLEREIPNVLKKWQITDYHIIKTSHFGIIFLAKSVKYGDCVLKIIPPFINRYLPEKNCYRSLPSSLMCEMYDYDDNCSALLLKQLSSDIDEKDIESSNVFCFFKNAFAAYSKFDNSSLTFHDYSSELKAKLNETDFEYRKGEIMAYVQKAVDLFEKQFSQDDFVLIHGDLHRYNIMKDDSFIFAIDPIGYVAPPEIDIARFIGTELTDRAGDKAQILDDFLDYFAPLSTKERLFAALFVDIVFRMHNSIFENDSFELTDKWLNILDNLFSE
;
A
#
# COMPACT_ATOMS: atom_id res chain seq x y z
N MET A 1 -3.56 -31.74 -18.21
CA MET A 1 -3.22 -31.21 -16.88
C MET A 1 -1.90 -30.45 -16.94
N ASN A 2 -1.76 -29.42 -16.10
CA ASN A 2 -0.57 -28.61 -15.86
C ASN A 2 0.04 -29.00 -14.52
N ILE A 3 1.29 -29.47 -14.55
CA ILE A 3 1.94 -30.06 -13.38
C ILE A 3 3.22 -29.32 -13.06
N VAL A 4 3.54 -29.21 -11.77
CA VAL A 4 4.83 -28.71 -11.30
C VAL A 4 5.55 -29.82 -10.54
N ALA A 5 6.76 -30.19 -10.98
CA ALA A 5 7.64 -31.11 -10.28
C ALA A 5 8.70 -30.35 -9.46
N ILE A 6 8.76 -30.61 -8.16
CA ILE A 6 9.76 -30.03 -7.25
C ILE A 6 10.83 -31.08 -6.97
N LEU A 7 12.05 -30.83 -7.43
CA LEU A 7 13.20 -31.70 -7.17
C LEU A 7 13.76 -31.42 -5.77
N ALA A 8 13.53 -32.35 -4.85
CA ALA A 8 13.83 -32.23 -3.42
C ALA A 8 14.68 -33.39 -2.87
N ASN A 9 15.28 -34.24 -3.72
CA ASN A 9 16.05 -35.41 -3.25
C ASN A 9 17.53 -35.13 -2.95
N GLY A 10 18.00 -33.90 -3.16
CA GLY A 10 19.41 -33.56 -2.95
C GLY A 10 19.78 -33.54 -1.46
N VAL A 11 20.85 -34.26 -1.09
CA VAL A 11 21.41 -34.22 0.28
C VAL A 11 22.17 -32.93 0.61
N GLY A 12 22.53 -32.13 -0.42
CA GLY A 12 23.20 -30.85 -0.22
C GLY A 12 24.61 -30.97 0.35
N ALA A 13 25.49 -31.78 -0.27
CA ALA A 13 26.85 -32.04 0.23
C ALA A 13 27.67 -30.78 0.59
N ARG A 14 27.46 -29.66 -0.13
CA ARG A 14 28.12 -28.36 0.13
C ARG A 14 27.55 -27.60 1.35
N PHE A 15 26.37 -28.00 1.82
CA PHE A 15 25.66 -27.38 2.94
C PHE A 15 26.10 -27.97 4.29
N GLY A 16 26.61 -29.20 4.33
CA GLY A 16 27.28 -29.75 5.51
C GLY A 16 26.40 -29.93 6.76
N SER A 17 25.07 -30.10 6.59
CA SER A 17 24.11 -30.32 7.69
C SER A 17 23.62 -31.77 7.71
N ASN A 18 23.25 -32.26 8.90
CA ASN A 18 22.56 -33.55 9.07
C ASN A 18 21.09 -33.50 8.62
N ILE A 19 20.53 -32.29 8.49
CA ILE A 19 19.18 -32.06 7.95
C ILE A 19 19.33 -31.64 6.48
N PRO A 20 18.63 -32.29 5.54
CA PRO A 20 18.65 -31.86 4.15
C PRO A 20 18.23 -30.40 4.00
N LYS A 21 18.97 -29.62 3.20
CA LYS A 21 18.86 -28.15 3.14
C LYS A 21 17.45 -27.62 2.83
N GLN A 22 16.64 -28.35 2.08
CA GLN A 22 15.25 -28.01 1.76
C GLN A 22 14.31 -28.03 2.97
N PHE A 23 14.69 -28.76 4.03
CA PHE A 23 13.94 -28.85 5.29
C PHE A 23 14.49 -27.93 6.39
N HIS A 24 15.53 -27.14 6.10
CA HIS A 24 15.93 -26.07 7.01
C HIS A 24 14.84 -25.02 7.11
N LYS A 25 14.70 -24.46 8.32
CA LYS A 25 13.67 -23.47 8.62
C LYS A 25 14.23 -22.06 8.55
N ILE A 26 13.46 -21.17 7.93
CA ILE A 26 13.58 -19.72 8.04
C ILE A 26 12.26 -19.24 8.64
N ASN A 27 12.30 -18.39 9.66
CA ASN A 27 11.08 -17.91 10.32
C ASN A 27 10.12 -19.02 10.80
N GLY A 28 10.66 -20.17 11.22
CA GLY A 28 9.87 -21.31 11.71
C GLY A 28 9.29 -22.22 10.61
N LYS A 29 9.43 -21.85 9.33
CA LYS A 29 8.90 -22.55 8.16
C LYS A 29 10.02 -23.13 7.29
N MET A 30 9.85 -24.36 6.82
CA MET A 30 10.83 -25.03 5.95
C MET A 30 10.92 -24.35 4.60
N ILE A 31 12.12 -24.32 4.02
CA ILE A 31 12.36 -23.68 2.71
C ILE A 31 11.46 -24.26 1.61
N ILE A 32 11.27 -25.59 1.59
CA ILE A 32 10.38 -26.24 0.63
C ILE A 32 8.91 -25.83 0.80
N GLU A 33 8.46 -25.50 2.02
CA GLU A 33 7.08 -25.04 2.25
C GLU A 33 6.83 -23.69 1.55
N TYR A 34 7.81 -22.79 1.51
CA TYR A 34 7.68 -21.54 0.73
C TYR A 34 7.49 -21.81 -0.76
N VAL A 35 8.23 -22.78 -1.31
CA VAL A 35 8.15 -23.18 -2.72
C VAL A 35 6.77 -23.79 -3.02
N VAL A 36 6.33 -24.76 -2.21
CA VAL A 36 5.04 -25.45 -2.37
C VAL A 36 3.87 -24.47 -2.24
N GLU A 37 3.87 -23.60 -1.23
CA GLU A 37 2.80 -22.62 -1.05
C GLU A 37 2.73 -21.65 -2.22
N ALA A 38 3.86 -21.11 -2.68
CA ALA A 38 3.90 -20.22 -3.83
C ALA A 38 3.29 -20.89 -5.08
N ILE A 39 3.70 -22.12 -5.39
CA ILE A 39 3.14 -22.89 -6.52
C ILE A 39 1.64 -23.15 -6.33
N SER A 40 1.20 -23.39 -5.09
CA SER A 40 -0.20 -23.69 -4.80
C SER A 40 -1.14 -22.52 -5.03
N THR A 41 -0.63 -21.29 -4.92
CA THR A 41 -1.38 -20.05 -5.25
C THR A 41 -1.57 -19.84 -6.75
N ALA A 42 -0.81 -20.54 -7.61
CA ALA A 42 -1.00 -20.48 -9.05
C ALA A 42 -2.33 -21.11 -9.46
N LYS A 43 -3.10 -20.39 -10.28
CA LYS A 43 -4.45 -20.81 -10.68
C LYS A 43 -4.42 -21.94 -11.69
N SER A 44 -3.38 -22.00 -12.51
CA SER A 44 -3.22 -22.96 -13.60
C SER A 44 -2.65 -24.31 -13.17
N VAL A 45 -2.21 -24.47 -11.91
CA VAL A 45 -1.59 -25.71 -11.41
C VAL A 45 -2.64 -26.70 -10.92
N ASP A 46 -2.65 -27.88 -11.55
CA ASP A 46 -3.51 -29.00 -11.15
C ASP A 46 -2.86 -29.87 -10.07
N LYS A 47 -1.56 -30.19 -10.21
CA LYS A 47 -0.81 -31.06 -9.29
C LYS A 47 0.63 -30.59 -9.08
N ILE A 48 1.12 -30.85 -7.88
CA ILE A 48 2.49 -30.56 -7.43
C ILE A 48 3.15 -31.90 -7.07
N VAL A 49 4.13 -32.34 -7.84
CA VAL A 49 4.87 -33.58 -7.60
C VAL A 49 6.15 -33.26 -6.84
N VAL A 50 6.21 -33.61 -5.56
CA VAL A 50 7.44 -33.46 -4.75
C VAL A 50 8.28 -34.72 -4.86
N VAL A 51 9.49 -34.58 -5.41
CA VAL A 51 10.41 -35.67 -5.68
C VAL A 51 11.46 -35.74 -4.58
N THR A 52 11.37 -36.74 -3.71
CA THR A 52 12.21 -36.85 -2.50
C THR A 52 12.31 -38.30 -2.06
N ASN A 53 13.26 -38.66 -1.20
CA ASN A 53 13.25 -39.96 -0.54
C ASN A 53 12.09 -39.99 0.47
N VAL A 54 10.97 -40.62 0.09
CA VAL A 54 9.71 -40.51 0.84
C VAL A 54 9.85 -41.13 2.22
N GLU A 55 10.48 -42.29 2.32
CA GLU A 55 10.64 -43.01 3.57
C GLU A 55 11.61 -42.29 4.52
N ALA A 56 12.78 -41.88 4.03
CA ALA A 56 13.79 -41.21 4.85
C ALA A 56 13.34 -39.82 5.33
N ASN A 57 12.52 -39.12 4.54
CA ASN A 57 12.09 -37.76 4.84
C ASN A 57 10.67 -37.67 5.42
N LYS A 58 10.01 -38.79 5.71
CA LYS A 58 8.60 -38.86 6.14
C LYS A 58 8.24 -37.86 7.25
N GLY A 59 9.15 -37.63 8.19
CA GLY A 59 8.96 -36.68 9.30
C GLY A 59 8.81 -35.20 8.87
N PHE A 60 9.26 -34.84 7.68
CA PHE A 60 9.15 -33.48 7.12
C PHE A 60 7.99 -33.33 6.13
N LEU A 61 7.39 -34.41 5.64
CA LEU A 61 6.45 -34.36 4.51
C LEU A 61 4.98 -34.19 4.93
N SER A 62 4.65 -34.44 6.20
CA SER A 62 3.26 -34.41 6.68
C SER A 62 2.59 -33.05 6.47
N GLY A 63 3.31 -31.95 6.68
CA GLY A 63 2.80 -30.59 6.45
C GLY A 63 2.50 -30.31 4.97
N LEU A 64 3.37 -30.80 4.07
CA LEU A 64 3.20 -30.61 2.62
C LEU A 64 1.96 -31.34 2.09
N LEU A 65 1.65 -32.52 2.64
CA LEU A 65 0.51 -33.36 2.26
C LEU A 65 -0.85 -32.81 2.71
N GLN A 66 -0.88 -31.78 3.55
CA GLN A 66 -2.14 -31.09 3.88
C GLN A 66 -2.72 -30.35 2.66
N ASN A 67 -1.91 -30.12 1.63
CA ASN A 67 -2.33 -29.55 0.37
C ASN A 67 -2.71 -30.65 -0.62
N GLU A 68 -3.98 -30.69 -1.03
CA GLU A 68 -4.55 -31.72 -1.91
C GLU A 68 -3.94 -31.74 -3.34
N LYS A 69 -3.24 -30.69 -3.74
CA LYS A 69 -2.49 -30.66 -5.00
C LYS A 69 -1.18 -31.45 -4.90
N VAL A 70 -0.64 -31.65 -3.70
CA VAL A 70 0.67 -32.27 -3.48
C VAL A 70 0.59 -33.78 -3.54
N VAL A 71 1.47 -34.37 -4.34
CA VAL A 71 1.72 -35.81 -4.42
C VAL A 71 3.22 -36.06 -4.33
N LEU A 72 3.61 -37.25 -3.86
CA LEU A 72 5.01 -37.61 -3.62
C LEU A 72 5.46 -38.68 -4.61
N THR A 73 6.73 -38.61 -5.02
CA THR A 73 7.41 -39.70 -5.73
C THR A 73 8.85 -39.80 -5.27
N ASP A 74 9.43 -41.00 -5.35
CA ASP A 74 10.79 -41.23 -4.91
C ASP A 74 11.82 -40.59 -5.85
N GLY A 75 12.81 -39.92 -5.25
CA GLY A 75 13.96 -39.41 -6.00
C GLY A 75 15.03 -40.46 -6.25
N GLY A 76 15.91 -40.18 -7.22
CA GLY A 76 17.06 -41.01 -7.56
C GLY A 76 18.37 -40.50 -6.97
N SER A 77 19.45 -41.26 -7.12
CA SER A 77 20.78 -40.91 -6.59
C SER A 77 21.41 -39.67 -7.24
N THR A 78 20.93 -39.28 -8.43
CA THR A 78 21.34 -38.07 -9.14
C THR A 78 20.14 -37.16 -9.40
N ARG A 79 20.41 -35.91 -9.81
CA ARG A 79 19.35 -34.97 -10.25
C ARG A 79 18.58 -35.54 -11.45
N ASN A 80 19.28 -36.11 -12.43
CA ASN A 80 18.64 -36.67 -13.62
C ASN A 80 17.82 -37.92 -13.30
N LEU A 81 18.29 -38.81 -12.42
CA LEU A 81 17.46 -39.94 -11.97
C LEU A 81 16.23 -39.49 -11.17
N SER A 82 16.35 -38.43 -10.37
CA SER A 82 15.19 -37.85 -9.69
C SER A 82 14.18 -37.27 -10.70
N LEU A 83 14.66 -36.57 -11.73
CA LEU A 83 13.79 -36.07 -12.79
C LEU A 83 13.17 -37.20 -13.62
N LYS A 84 13.92 -38.26 -13.92
CA LYS A 84 13.41 -39.48 -14.57
C LYS A 84 12.21 -40.04 -13.81
N ASN A 85 12.37 -40.29 -12.52
CA ASN A 85 11.29 -40.83 -11.68
C ASN A 85 10.07 -39.91 -11.66
N ALA A 86 10.29 -38.59 -11.67
CA ALA A 86 9.21 -37.61 -11.76
C ALA A 86 8.47 -37.70 -13.11
N LEU A 87 9.22 -37.78 -14.21
CA LEU A 87 8.69 -37.89 -15.57
C LEU A 87 7.90 -39.20 -15.75
N GLU A 88 8.41 -40.33 -15.27
CA GLU A 88 7.71 -41.63 -15.29
C GLU A 88 6.43 -41.61 -14.45
N PHE A 89 6.50 -41.05 -13.23
CA PHE A 89 5.34 -40.91 -12.36
C PHE A 89 4.27 -40.03 -13.00
N VAL A 90 4.66 -38.89 -13.58
CA VAL A 90 3.74 -38.00 -14.28
C VAL A 90 3.11 -38.68 -15.48
N ASN A 91 3.90 -39.34 -16.33
CA ASN A 91 3.41 -40.02 -17.53
C ASN A 91 2.43 -41.16 -17.22
N SER A 92 2.67 -41.90 -16.12
CA SER A 92 1.83 -43.04 -15.72
C SER A 92 0.57 -42.64 -14.95
N THR A 93 0.58 -41.47 -14.29
CA THR A 93 -0.48 -41.08 -13.35
C THR A 93 -1.41 -40.01 -13.90
N PHE A 94 -0.92 -39.13 -14.80
CA PHE A 94 -1.65 -37.94 -15.23
C PHE A 94 -1.59 -37.75 -16.75
N ASP A 95 -2.66 -37.20 -17.33
CA ASP A 95 -2.65 -36.68 -18.70
C ASP A 95 -1.99 -35.29 -18.73
N CYS A 96 -0.67 -35.27 -18.58
CA CYS A 96 0.12 -34.04 -18.52
C CYS A 96 0.44 -33.50 -19.92
N GLN A 97 0.19 -32.21 -20.14
CA GLN A 97 0.60 -31.53 -21.38
C GLN A 97 1.78 -30.59 -21.14
N LYS A 98 1.81 -29.92 -19.98
CA LYS A 98 2.86 -28.97 -19.61
C LYS A 98 3.41 -29.29 -18.23
N LEU A 99 4.74 -29.32 -18.13
CA LEU A 99 5.45 -29.58 -16.89
C LEU A 99 6.39 -28.42 -16.57
N ILE A 100 6.33 -27.92 -15.35
CA ILE A 100 7.35 -27.02 -14.80
C ILE A 100 8.21 -27.79 -13.80
N VAL A 101 9.52 -27.64 -13.89
CA VAL A 101 10.50 -28.24 -12.97
C VAL A 101 11.11 -27.14 -12.09
N CYS A 102 11.02 -27.33 -10.78
CA CYS A 102 11.49 -26.38 -9.76
C CYS A 102 12.54 -27.01 -8.82
N ASP A 103 13.51 -26.22 -8.38
CA ASP A 103 14.35 -26.59 -7.23
C ASP A 103 13.58 -26.35 -5.91
N ALA A 104 13.65 -27.29 -4.95
CA ALA A 104 13.04 -27.12 -3.62
C ALA A 104 13.66 -26.02 -2.74
N VAL A 105 14.70 -25.33 -3.24
CA VAL A 105 15.57 -24.43 -2.47
C VAL A 105 15.66 -23.02 -3.07
N ARG A 106 14.64 -22.63 -3.84
CA ARG A 106 14.46 -21.29 -4.41
C ARG A 106 13.13 -20.72 -3.92
N PRO A 107 13.02 -20.29 -2.65
CA PRO A 107 11.72 -19.95 -2.04
C PRO A 107 11.14 -18.63 -2.54
N MET A 108 11.84 -17.90 -3.43
CA MET A 108 11.42 -16.59 -3.95
C MET A 108 10.48 -16.69 -5.16
N ILE A 109 10.17 -17.90 -5.64
CA ILE A 109 9.17 -18.10 -6.70
C ILE A 109 7.79 -17.63 -6.25
N THR A 110 6.93 -17.27 -7.20
CA THR A 110 5.55 -16.80 -6.96
C THR A 110 4.55 -17.58 -7.81
N GLY A 111 3.28 -17.64 -7.38
CA GLY A 111 2.21 -18.28 -8.16
C GLY A 111 2.00 -17.62 -9.52
N GLU A 112 2.11 -16.28 -9.58
CA GLU A 112 2.01 -15.49 -10.81
C GLU A 112 3.10 -15.86 -11.83
N LEU A 113 4.33 -16.09 -11.35
CA LEU A 113 5.43 -16.56 -12.21
C LEU A 113 5.10 -17.93 -12.80
N ILE A 114 4.55 -18.84 -12.00
CA ILE A 114 4.17 -20.18 -12.45
C ILE A 114 3.04 -20.12 -13.48
N ASP A 115 2.00 -19.32 -13.24
CA ASP A 115 0.92 -19.08 -14.21
C ASP A 115 1.47 -18.52 -15.53
N LYS A 116 2.38 -17.54 -15.44
CA LYS A 116 3.06 -16.95 -16.62
C LYS A 116 3.84 -17.98 -17.42
N TYR A 117 4.52 -18.92 -16.76
CA TYR A 117 5.26 -19.99 -17.42
C TYR A 117 4.34 -20.91 -18.22
N PHE A 118 3.19 -21.30 -17.65
CA PHE A 118 2.22 -22.11 -18.40
C PHE A 118 1.64 -21.36 -19.62
N THR A 119 1.41 -20.05 -19.50
CA THR A 119 0.99 -19.22 -20.65
C THR A 119 2.07 -19.13 -21.73
N LEU A 120 3.33 -18.92 -21.36
CA LEU A 120 4.43 -18.87 -22.32
C LEU A 120 4.58 -20.20 -23.09
N LEU A 121 4.39 -21.33 -22.38
CA LEU A 121 4.36 -22.67 -22.97
C LEU A 121 3.22 -22.92 -23.96
N ASP A 122 2.20 -22.04 -24.07
CA ASP A 122 1.24 -22.13 -25.19
C ASP A 122 1.92 -21.92 -26.55
N ASN A 123 3.05 -21.20 -26.57
CA ASN A 123 3.72 -20.76 -27.79
C ASN A 123 5.20 -21.17 -27.87
N SER A 124 5.69 -22.00 -26.96
CA SER A 124 7.10 -22.42 -26.88
C SER A 124 7.23 -23.87 -26.41
N THR A 125 8.26 -24.56 -26.87
CA THR A 125 8.61 -25.92 -26.40
C THR A 125 9.15 -25.89 -24.97
N ALA A 126 9.90 -24.84 -24.62
CA ALA A 126 10.44 -24.67 -23.27
C ALA A 126 10.53 -23.19 -22.88
N VAL A 127 10.45 -22.93 -21.59
CA VAL A 127 10.63 -21.61 -20.98
C VAL A 127 11.69 -21.74 -19.89
N VAL A 128 12.75 -20.95 -19.97
CA VAL A 128 13.88 -21.04 -19.04
C VAL A 128 14.03 -19.75 -18.26
N THR A 129 14.11 -19.82 -16.93
CA THR A 129 14.51 -18.67 -16.12
C THR A 129 15.98 -18.34 -16.42
N ALA A 130 16.24 -17.13 -16.91
CA ALA A 130 17.57 -16.68 -17.28
C ALA A 130 17.97 -15.41 -16.51
N GLN A 131 19.25 -15.29 -16.16
CA GLN A 131 19.81 -14.07 -15.58
C GLN A 131 21.03 -13.61 -16.39
N LYS A 132 21.08 -12.31 -16.71
CA LYS A 132 22.25 -11.70 -17.36
C LYS A 132 23.45 -11.71 -16.42
N ILE A 133 24.63 -12.01 -16.96
CA ILE A 133 25.89 -11.97 -16.20
C ILE A 133 26.37 -10.52 -16.16
N THR A 134 26.33 -9.91 -14.97
CA THR A 134 26.77 -8.52 -14.74
C THR A 134 28.26 -8.42 -14.45
N ASP A 135 28.81 -9.40 -13.73
CA ASP A 135 30.22 -9.44 -13.38
C ASP A 135 31.09 -9.87 -14.57
N SER A 136 32.40 -9.66 -14.45
CA SER A 136 33.35 -10.17 -15.44
C SER A 136 33.39 -11.70 -15.41
N LEU A 137 33.36 -12.33 -16.58
CA LEU A 137 33.42 -13.78 -16.74
C LEU A 137 34.84 -14.22 -17.09
N GLY A 138 35.35 -15.24 -16.41
CA GLY A 138 36.65 -15.85 -16.70
C GLY A 138 36.52 -17.34 -17.03
N CYS A 139 37.51 -17.88 -17.74
CA CYS A 139 37.67 -19.31 -17.98
C CYS A 139 38.98 -19.81 -17.36
N TYR A 140 39.03 -21.10 -16.98
CA TYR A 140 40.15 -21.69 -16.25
C TYR A 140 41.48 -21.67 -17.02
N ASP A 141 41.44 -21.63 -18.34
CA ASP A 141 42.62 -21.50 -19.20
C ASP A 141 43.03 -20.03 -19.46
N ILE A 142 42.43 -19.07 -18.76
CA ILE A 142 42.76 -17.64 -18.75
C ILE A 142 42.70 -17.02 -20.17
N LYS A 143 41.78 -17.51 -21.00
CA LYS A 143 41.48 -16.92 -22.30
C LYS A 143 40.46 -15.79 -22.19
N GLN A 144 40.38 -14.98 -23.23
CA GLN A 144 39.35 -13.96 -23.35
C GLN A 144 37.96 -14.59 -23.40
N VAL A 145 37.02 -14.07 -22.60
CA VAL A 145 35.62 -14.50 -22.58
C VAL A 145 34.71 -13.30 -22.83
N TYR A 146 33.72 -13.50 -23.69
CA TYR A 146 32.69 -12.51 -24.00
C TYR A 146 31.44 -12.80 -23.16
N ARG A 147 31.30 -12.11 -22.01
CA ARG A 147 30.22 -12.38 -21.03
C ARG A 147 28.81 -12.25 -21.61
N ASP A 148 28.64 -11.40 -22.62
CA ASP A 148 27.39 -11.14 -23.35
C ASP A 148 26.91 -12.32 -24.19
N ARG A 149 27.78 -13.32 -24.42
CA ARG A 149 27.42 -14.59 -25.06
C ARG A 149 26.87 -15.64 -24.09
N TYR A 150 26.81 -15.34 -22.80
CA TYR A 150 26.40 -16.28 -21.75
C TYR A 150 25.34 -15.67 -20.83
N TYR A 151 24.55 -16.54 -20.23
CA TYR A 151 23.57 -16.21 -19.20
C TYR A 151 23.53 -17.34 -18.18
N LEU A 152 23.04 -17.05 -16.97
CA LEU A 152 22.82 -18.06 -15.95
C LEU A 152 21.43 -18.66 -16.13
N MET A 153 21.36 -19.99 -16.21
CA MET A 153 20.10 -20.73 -16.18
C MET A 153 19.69 -20.99 -14.72
N GLN A 154 18.39 -20.88 -14.46
CA GLN A 154 17.79 -21.08 -13.15
C GLN A 154 16.48 -21.85 -13.30
N SER A 155 15.97 -22.39 -12.18
CA SER A 155 14.60 -22.89 -12.11
C SER A 155 13.68 -21.79 -11.55
N PRO A 156 12.38 -21.74 -11.92
CA PRO A 156 11.64 -22.73 -12.70
C PRO A 156 12.09 -22.85 -14.17
N GLU A 157 11.98 -24.07 -14.71
CA GLU A 157 12.07 -24.36 -16.15
C GLU A 157 10.74 -25.01 -16.57
N GLY A 158 10.08 -24.47 -17.58
CA GLY A 158 8.83 -24.98 -18.14
C GLY A 158 9.06 -25.76 -19.43
N PHE A 159 8.28 -26.81 -19.66
CA PHE A 159 8.41 -27.68 -20.84
C PHE A 159 7.06 -28.15 -21.36
N ASP A 160 6.97 -28.29 -22.69
CA ASP A 160 6.04 -29.25 -23.30
C ASP A 160 6.41 -30.65 -22.81
N PHE A 161 5.47 -31.31 -22.13
CA PHE A 161 5.74 -32.54 -21.40
C PHE A 161 6.18 -33.67 -22.33
N LYS A 162 5.49 -33.85 -23.47
CA LYS A 162 5.76 -34.94 -24.41
C LYS A 162 7.13 -34.80 -25.04
N THR A 163 7.52 -33.58 -25.41
CA THR A 163 8.83 -33.31 -26.00
C THR A 163 9.95 -33.57 -24.99
N LEU A 164 9.81 -33.08 -23.76
CA LEU A 164 10.79 -33.36 -22.71
C LEU A 164 10.88 -34.87 -22.41
N TYR A 165 9.73 -35.54 -22.22
CA TYR A 165 9.70 -36.96 -21.92
C TYR A 165 10.39 -37.81 -22.99
N ALA A 166 10.18 -37.49 -24.27
CA ALA A 166 10.77 -38.23 -25.38
C ALA A 166 12.27 -37.96 -25.60
N SER A 167 12.77 -36.80 -25.17
CA SER A 167 14.16 -36.38 -25.40
C SER A 167 15.07 -36.54 -24.18
N PHE A 168 14.49 -36.79 -23.00
CA PHE A 168 15.24 -36.89 -21.76
C PHE A 168 16.08 -38.18 -21.68
N ASP A 169 17.37 -38.01 -21.39
CA ASP A 169 18.30 -39.10 -21.08
C ASP A 169 18.83 -38.96 -19.64
N GLU A 170 18.45 -39.91 -18.80
CA GLU A 170 18.87 -40.01 -17.40
C GLU A 170 20.40 -40.14 -17.23
N ASN A 171 21.10 -40.65 -18.24
CA ASN A 171 22.56 -40.85 -18.23
C ASN A 171 23.33 -39.67 -18.83
N SER A 172 22.62 -38.65 -19.32
CA SER A 172 23.23 -37.44 -19.88
C SER A 172 24.15 -36.76 -18.87
N LYS A 173 25.31 -36.31 -19.35
CA LYS A 173 26.27 -35.52 -18.57
C LYS A 173 25.95 -34.03 -18.55
N LEU A 174 24.93 -33.60 -19.29
CA LEU A 174 24.49 -32.22 -19.32
C LEU A 174 23.91 -31.84 -17.96
N THR A 175 24.29 -30.66 -17.47
CA THR A 175 23.83 -30.14 -16.18
C THR A 175 22.43 -29.54 -16.25
N GLU A 176 22.03 -29.09 -17.44
CA GLU A 176 20.76 -28.40 -17.69
C GLU A 176 19.85 -29.25 -18.58
N VAL A 177 18.57 -29.33 -18.21
CA VAL A 177 17.59 -30.25 -18.87
C VAL A 177 17.21 -29.73 -20.24
N THR A 178 17.03 -28.41 -20.36
CA THR A 178 16.68 -27.77 -21.63
C THR A 178 17.68 -28.07 -22.76
N GLN A 179 18.94 -28.35 -22.42
CA GLN A 179 19.98 -28.71 -23.40
C GLN A 179 19.81 -30.11 -24.01
N GLN A 180 18.89 -30.93 -23.50
CA GLN A 180 18.57 -32.26 -24.05
C GLN A 180 17.46 -32.20 -25.11
N LEU A 181 16.77 -31.06 -25.26
CA LEU A 181 15.68 -30.92 -26.22
C LEU A 181 16.18 -30.95 -27.67
N PRO A 182 15.33 -31.33 -28.64
CA PRO A 182 15.67 -31.26 -30.06
C PRO A 182 16.15 -29.87 -30.50
N GLU A 183 17.09 -29.80 -31.45
CA GLU A 183 17.71 -28.54 -31.91
C GLU A 183 16.70 -27.50 -32.44
N ASN A 184 15.57 -27.94 -32.97
CA ASN A 184 14.50 -27.09 -33.50
C ASN A 184 13.46 -26.67 -32.44
N SER A 185 13.69 -26.97 -31.16
CA SER A 185 12.80 -26.60 -30.06
C SER A 185 12.76 -25.08 -29.89
N LYS A 186 11.56 -24.52 -29.79
CA LYS A 186 11.39 -23.09 -29.52
C LYS A 186 11.58 -22.84 -28.02
N ILE A 187 12.75 -22.32 -27.64
CA ILE A 187 13.10 -22.01 -26.25
C ILE A 187 12.90 -20.52 -26.00
N GLU A 188 12.05 -20.19 -25.03
CA GLU A 188 11.83 -18.84 -24.53
C GLU A 188 12.75 -18.58 -23.32
N LEU A 189 13.55 -17.51 -23.36
CA LEU A 189 14.40 -17.09 -22.24
C LEU A 189 13.72 -15.99 -21.44
N TYR A 190 13.40 -16.28 -20.18
CA TYR A 190 12.68 -15.37 -19.30
C TYR A 190 13.65 -14.65 -18.35
N PHE A 191 13.92 -13.37 -18.62
CA PHE A 191 14.85 -12.54 -17.86
C PHE A 191 14.21 -11.74 -16.72
N ASP A 192 12.89 -11.69 -16.64
CA ASP A 192 12.14 -10.83 -15.72
C ASP A 192 11.76 -11.57 -14.43
N PHE A 193 12.77 -12.17 -13.78
CA PHE A 193 12.66 -12.76 -12.46
C PHE A 193 13.91 -12.48 -11.63
N ASN A 194 13.91 -11.32 -10.99
CA ASN A 194 14.99 -10.89 -10.11
C ASN A 194 14.89 -11.56 -8.73
N ASN A 195 16.01 -11.63 -8.01
CA ASN A 195 16.09 -12.18 -6.64
C ASN A 195 15.73 -13.67 -6.48
N ASN A 196 15.86 -14.46 -7.54
CA ASN A 196 15.65 -15.91 -7.51
C ASN A 196 16.84 -16.68 -6.90
N PHE A 197 17.18 -16.38 -5.65
CA PHE A 197 18.37 -16.93 -5.01
C PHE A 197 18.23 -18.43 -4.67
N LYS A 198 19.28 -19.22 -4.93
CA LYS A 198 19.32 -20.66 -4.64
C LYS A 198 20.12 -20.94 -3.38
N LEU A 199 19.49 -21.52 -2.37
CA LEU A 199 20.19 -21.97 -1.17
C LEU A 199 21.19 -23.10 -1.51
N THR A 200 22.48 -22.81 -1.32
CA THR A 200 23.58 -23.72 -1.69
C THR A 200 24.52 -23.98 -0.52
N TYR A 201 24.90 -22.94 0.23
CA TYR A 201 25.82 -22.97 1.36
C TYR A 201 25.11 -22.57 2.67
N PRO A 202 25.70 -22.79 3.85
CA PRO A 202 25.08 -22.37 5.12
C PRO A 202 24.91 -20.85 5.26
N ALA A 203 25.89 -20.07 4.78
CA ALA A 203 25.88 -18.61 4.88
C ALA A 203 24.69 -17.96 4.14
N ASP A 204 24.25 -18.60 3.07
CA ASP A 204 23.09 -18.23 2.26
C ASP A 204 21.78 -18.16 3.07
N LEU A 205 21.67 -18.87 4.21
CA LEU A 205 20.45 -18.87 5.03
C LEU A 205 20.09 -17.46 5.52
N LYS A 206 21.07 -16.71 6.02
CA LYS A 206 20.83 -15.34 6.53
C LYS A 206 20.45 -14.39 5.41
N TYR A 207 21.08 -14.54 4.24
CA TYR A 207 20.74 -13.75 3.06
C TYR A 207 19.32 -14.05 2.58
N LEU A 208 18.96 -15.33 2.54
CA LEU A 208 17.64 -15.78 2.14
C LEU A 208 16.56 -15.36 3.15
N GLU A 209 16.88 -15.36 4.44
CA GLU A 209 16.01 -14.82 5.50
C GLU A 209 15.73 -13.33 5.30
N ALA A 210 16.76 -12.53 5.00
CA ALA A 210 16.57 -11.12 4.68
C ALA A 210 15.68 -10.91 3.44
N LEU A 211 15.90 -11.68 2.37
CA LEU A 211 15.06 -11.64 1.17
C LEU A 211 13.60 -12.02 1.45
N ILE A 212 13.38 -13.08 2.25
CA ILE A 212 12.06 -13.53 2.64
C ILE A 212 11.37 -12.48 3.52
N ASN A 213 12.08 -11.89 4.48
CA ASN A 213 11.53 -10.84 5.34
C ASN A 213 11.12 -9.59 4.56
N ALA A 214 11.94 -9.20 3.57
CA ALA A 214 11.62 -8.10 2.67
C ALA A 214 10.41 -8.41 1.77
N ARG A 215 10.29 -9.63 1.25
CA ARG A 215 9.13 -10.06 0.45
C ARG A 215 7.86 -10.15 1.28
N ASP A 216 7.96 -10.74 2.47
CA ASP A 216 6.82 -11.04 3.34
C ASP A 216 6.42 -9.81 4.18
N ASN A 217 7.11 -8.67 4.00
CA ASN A 217 6.89 -7.43 4.73
C ASN A 217 6.68 -7.72 6.21
N LYS A 218 7.67 -8.34 6.89
CA LYS A 218 7.57 -8.58 8.34
C LYS A 218 7.42 -7.23 9.05
N VAL A 219 6.18 -6.86 9.26
CA VAL A 219 5.76 -5.63 9.90
C VAL A 219 5.98 -5.79 11.38
N ASP A 220 6.77 -4.89 11.97
CA ASP A 220 6.74 -4.72 13.41
C ASP A 220 5.42 -4.02 13.79
N GLN A 221 4.39 -4.85 14.01
CA GLN A 221 3.04 -4.37 14.30
C GLN A 221 3.00 -3.54 15.60
N SER A 222 3.86 -3.89 16.56
CA SER A 222 3.97 -3.12 17.81
C SER A 222 4.46 -1.71 17.52
N ALA A 223 5.50 -1.56 16.69
CA ALA A 223 6.01 -0.26 16.29
C ALA A 223 4.98 0.61 15.54
N ILE A 224 4.05 0.01 14.79
CA ILE A 224 2.98 0.75 14.11
C ILE A 224 2.07 1.43 15.13
N PHE A 225 1.51 0.65 16.05
CA PHE A 225 0.58 1.18 17.03
C PHE A 225 1.29 2.08 18.04
N ASP A 226 2.50 1.72 18.48
CA ASP A 226 3.30 2.56 19.38
C ASP A 226 3.73 3.88 18.72
N GLY A 227 3.78 3.90 17.38
CA GLY A 227 4.04 5.10 16.59
C GLY A 227 2.90 6.12 16.65
N VAL A 228 1.64 5.70 16.76
CA VAL A 228 0.44 6.57 16.67
C VAL A 228 -0.23 6.78 18.03
N THR A 229 0.54 7.22 19.02
CA THR A 229 0.07 7.39 20.41
C THR A 229 -1.13 8.34 20.54
N ARG A 230 -1.18 9.45 19.76
CA ARG A 230 -2.28 10.41 19.81
C ARG A 230 -3.60 9.81 19.28
N LEU A 231 -3.58 9.23 18.08
CA LEU A 231 -4.70 8.48 17.51
C LEU A 231 -5.18 7.40 18.50
N ASN A 232 -4.26 6.61 19.04
CA ASN A 232 -4.63 5.54 19.97
C ASN A 232 -5.36 6.03 21.20
N ARG A 233 -4.89 7.12 21.81
CA ARG A 233 -5.55 7.73 22.97
C ARG A 233 -6.99 8.11 22.61
N TYR A 234 -7.14 8.92 21.57
CA TYR A 234 -8.45 9.36 21.08
C TYR A 234 -9.41 8.19 20.81
N LEU A 235 -8.93 7.15 20.12
CA LEU A 235 -9.73 5.98 19.77
C LEU A 235 -10.12 5.14 20.99
N PHE A 236 -9.24 4.98 21.98
CA PHE A 236 -9.59 4.23 23.20
C PHE A 236 -10.50 5.00 24.15
N GLU A 237 -10.41 6.33 24.18
CA GLU A 237 -11.30 7.18 24.97
C GLU A 237 -12.73 7.18 24.39
N ASN A 238 -12.86 7.33 23.07
CA ASN A 238 -14.16 7.52 22.42
C ASN A 238 -14.78 6.21 21.88
N TYR A 239 -13.95 5.23 21.50
CA TYR A 239 -14.38 4.00 20.80
C TYR A 239 -13.63 2.73 21.28
N PRO A 240 -13.59 2.43 22.60
CA PRO A 240 -12.69 1.41 23.15
C PRO A 240 -12.91 0.00 22.57
N SER A 241 -14.16 -0.40 22.36
CA SER A 241 -14.51 -1.73 21.86
C SER A 241 -14.17 -1.88 20.37
N GLN A 242 -14.56 -0.88 19.57
CA GLN A 242 -14.30 -0.83 18.14
C GLN A 242 -12.79 -0.78 17.86
N THR A 243 -12.04 -0.03 18.67
CA THR A 243 -10.58 0.08 18.56
C THR A 243 -9.89 -1.26 18.76
N LYS A 244 -10.28 -2.04 19.78
CA LYS A 244 -9.72 -3.39 20.01
C LYS A 244 -9.99 -4.32 18.84
N GLN A 245 -11.20 -4.26 18.28
CA GLN A 245 -11.56 -5.09 17.12
C GLN A 245 -10.79 -4.68 15.88
N TRP A 246 -10.72 -3.37 15.59
CA TRP A 246 -10.02 -2.83 14.43
C TRP A 246 -8.54 -3.13 14.48
N ARG A 247 -7.89 -3.04 15.65
CA ARG A 247 -6.48 -3.45 15.82
C ARG A 247 -6.24 -4.90 15.38
N ARG A 248 -7.07 -5.85 15.82
CA ARG A 248 -6.94 -7.27 15.43
C ARG A 248 -7.12 -7.49 13.94
N VAL A 249 -8.04 -6.75 13.31
CA VAL A 249 -8.23 -6.78 11.86
C VAL A 249 -6.98 -6.22 11.18
N LEU A 250 -6.51 -5.07 11.63
CA LEU A 250 -5.40 -4.36 11.02
C LEU A 250 -4.07 -5.12 11.16
N GLU A 251 -3.82 -5.77 12.30
CA GLU A 251 -2.70 -6.70 12.51
C GLU A 251 -2.65 -7.82 11.46
N ARG A 252 -3.83 -8.32 11.05
CA ARG A 252 -3.94 -9.34 10.02
C ARG A 252 -3.80 -8.77 8.61
N GLU A 253 -4.36 -7.60 8.36
CA GLU A 253 -4.50 -7.07 7.00
C GLU A 253 -3.35 -6.16 6.53
N ILE A 254 -2.60 -5.49 7.42
CA ILE A 254 -1.47 -4.62 7.00
C ILE A 254 -0.50 -5.36 6.08
N PRO A 255 -0.04 -6.60 6.36
CA PRO A 255 0.84 -7.31 5.45
C PRO A 255 0.22 -7.50 4.05
N ASN A 256 -1.09 -7.73 3.97
CA ASN A 256 -1.82 -7.87 2.72
C ASN A 256 -1.86 -6.55 1.96
N VAL A 257 -2.11 -5.44 2.65
CA VAL A 257 -2.13 -4.08 2.07
C VAL A 257 -0.74 -3.69 1.54
N LEU A 258 0.30 -3.89 2.34
CA LEU A 258 1.68 -3.61 1.91
C LEU A 258 2.08 -4.47 0.72
N LYS A 259 1.70 -5.75 0.71
CA LYS A 259 1.93 -6.66 -0.41
C LYS A 259 1.15 -6.24 -1.66
N LYS A 260 -0.14 -5.91 -1.53
CA LYS A 260 -1.02 -5.45 -2.62
C LYS A 260 -0.39 -4.30 -3.38
N TRP A 261 0.20 -3.35 -2.66
CA TRP A 261 0.82 -2.16 -3.23
C TRP A 261 2.34 -2.24 -3.37
N GLN A 262 2.92 -3.42 -3.19
CA GLN A 262 4.36 -3.67 -3.32
C GLN A 262 5.21 -2.67 -2.53
N ILE A 263 4.73 -2.30 -1.34
CA ILE A 263 5.45 -1.41 -0.43
C ILE A 263 6.59 -2.20 0.19
N THR A 264 7.82 -1.70 0.04
CA THR A 264 9.05 -2.34 0.52
C THR A 264 9.70 -1.62 1.69
N ASP A 265 9.36 -0.34 1.88
CA ASP A 265 9.89 0.48 2.97
C ASP A 265 8.85 1.54 3.36
N TYR A 266 8.82 1.92 4.64
CA TYR A 266 7.91 2.96 5.11
C TYR A 266 8.34 3.59 6.45
N HIS A 267 7.84 4.81 6.67
CA HIS A 267 7.90 5.54 7.93
C HIS A 267 6.49 5.98 8.36
N ILE A 268 6.19 5.91 9.66
CA ILE A 268 4.87 6.26 10.20
C ILE A 268 4.88 7.66 10.80
N ILE A 269 3.93 8.49 10.36
CA ILE A 269 3.69 9.82 10.93
C ILE A 269 2.98 9.68 12.27
N LYS A 270 3.68 10.09 13.33
CA LYS A 270 3.23 9.92 14.72
C LYS A 270 2.16 10.92 15.17
N THR A 271 2.04 12.03 14.46
CA THR A 271 1.19 13.18 14.82
C THR A 271 -0.22 13.10 14.24
N SER A 272 -0.52 12.10 13.40
CA SER A 272 -1.85 11.93 12.81
C SER A 272 -2.91 11.60 13.86
N HIS A 273 -4.09 12.19 13.72
CA HIS A 273 -5.20 12.07 14.68
C HIS A 273 -6.28 11.11 14.27
N PHE A 274 -6.51 10.95 12.96
CA PHE A 274 -7.69 10.27 12.42
C PHE A 274 -7.34 9.10 11.50
N GLY A 275 -6.06 8.74 11.40
CA GLY A 275 -5.61 7.60 10.63
C GLY A 275 -4.13 7.30 10.86
N ILE A 276 -3.70 6.11 10.44
CA ILE A 276 -2.28 5.75 10.42
C ILE A 276 -1.74 6.13 9.04
N ILE A 277 -0.76 7.02 9.02
CA ILE A 277 -0.15 7.52 7.78
C ILE A 277 1.25 6.92 7.65
N PHE A 278 1.48 6.26 6.52
CA PHE A 278 2.74 5.68 6.11
C PHE A 278 3.29 6.51 4.95
N LEU A 279 4.44 7.16 5.13
CA LEU A 279 5.27 7.61 4.02
C LEU A 279 6.04 6.39 3.51
N ALA A 280 5.75 5.93 2.30
CA ALA A 280 6.11 4.60 1.83
C ALA A 280 6.81 4.61 0.46
N LYS A 281 7.66 3.61 0.25
CA LYS A 281 8.24 3.30 -1.06
C LYS A 281 7.60 2.05 -1.64
N SER A 282 6.97 2.21 -2.79
CA SER A 282 6.38 1.13 -3.58
C SER A 282 7.24 0.83 -4.80
N VAL A 283 7.45 -0.45 -5.10
CA VAL A 283 8.08 -0.88 -6.35
C VAL A 283 7.26 -0.45 -7.57
N LYS A 284 5.93 -0.40 -7.43
CA LYS A 284 5.00 -0.07 -8.51
C LYS A 284 4.77 1.43 -8.65
N TYR A 285 4.62 2.14 -7.53
CA TYR A 285 4.16 3.54 -7.52
C TYR A 285 5.24 4.56 -7.14
N GLY A 286 6.45 4.12 -6.77
CA GLY A 286 7.50 5.00 -6.27
C GLY A 286 7.20 5.50 -4.85
N ASP A 287 7.54 6.76 -4.57
CA ASP A 287 7.21 7.41 -3.30
C ASP A 287 5.70 7.67 -3.21
N CYS A 288 5.08 7.20 -2.13
CA CYS A 288 3.63 7.20 -1.97
C CYS A 288 3.22 7.34 -0.50
N VAL A 289 1.98 7.76 -0.26
CA VAL A 289 1.39 7.83 1.08
C VAL A 289 0.33 6.75 1.19
N LEU A 290 0.51 5.83 2.15
CA LEU A 290 -0.54 4.90 2.55
C LEU A 290 -1.24 5.46 3.78
N LYS A 291 -2.53 5.76 3.67
CA LYS A 291 -3.37 6.23 4.77
C LYS A 291 -4.39 5.17 5.13
N ILE A 292 -4.43 4.76 6.41
CA ILE A 292 -5.41 3.79 6.92
C ILE A 292 -6.28 4.49 7.96
N ILE A 293 -7.59 4.52 7.71
CA ILE A 293 -8.57 5.28 8.50
C ILE A 293 -9.43 4.29 9.28
N PRO A 294 -9.65 4.46 10.60
CA PRO A 294 -10.56 3.61 11.34
C PRO A 294 -11.98 3.67 10.74
N PRO A 295 -12.64 2.53 10.44
CA PRO A 295 -13.91 2.53 9.71
C PRO A 295 -15.08 3.10 10.52
N PHE A 296 -14.93 3.26 11.83
CA PHE A 296 -15.99 3.63 12.77
C PHE A 296 -15.97 5.11 13.19
N ILE A 297 -15.04 5.92 12.66
CA ILE A 297 -14.98 7.37 12.90
C ILE A 297 -15.59 8.20 11.76
N ASN A 298 -16.30 7.54 10.84
CA ASN A 298 -17.02 8.16 9.71
C ASN A 298 -16.18 9.07 8.78
N ARG A 299 -14.86 8.81 8.65
CA ARG A 299 -13.98 9.61 7.77
C ARG A 299 -13.60 8.95 6.46
N TYR A 300 -13.44 7.63 6.45
CA TYR A 300 -12.92 6.91 5.28
C TYR A 300 -13.75 7.12 4.01
N LEU A 301 -15.08 6.97 4.10
CA LEU A 301 -15.94 7.03 2.93
C LEU A 301 -16.06 8.46 2.36
N PRO A 302 -16.30 9.51 3.17
CA PRO A 302 -16.24 10.90 2.70
C PRO A 302 -14.89 11.26 2.07
N GLU A 303 -13.77 10.92 2.73
CA GLU A 303 -12.43 11.24 2.24
C GLU A 303 -12.14 10.54 0.89
N LYS A 304 -12.42 9.23 0.80
CA LYS A 304 -12.29 8.48 -0.46
C LYS A 304 -13.14 9.09 -1.57
N ASN A 305 -14.37 9.48 -1.25
CA ASN A 305 -15.29 10.06 -2.24
C ASN A 305 -14.83 11.44 -2.70
N CYS A 306 -14.15 12.23 -1.86
CA CYS A 306 -13.52 13.49 -2.26
C CYS A 306 -12.45 13.27 -3.32
N TYR A 307 -11.52 12.33 -3.10
CA TYR A 307 -10.50 11.98 -4.10
C TYR A 307 -11.09 11.50 -5.43
N ARG A 308 -12.30 10.94 -5.42
CA ARG A 308 -13.01 10.48 -6.63
C ARG A 308 -13.84 11.56 -7.31
N SER A 309 -14.24 12.61 -6.58
CA SER A 309 -15.23 13.58 -7.03
C SER A 309 -14.61 14.94 -7.34
N LEU A 310 -13.65 15.39 -6.53
CA LEU A 310 -12.91 16.62 -6.76
C LEU A 310 -11.87 16.42 -7.86
N PRO A 311 -11.62 17.43 -8.71
CA PRO A 311 -10.75 17.24 -9.87
C PRO A 311 -9.28 17.07 -9.46
N SER A 312 -8.53 16.34 -10.29
CA SER A 312 -7.08 16.14 -10.12
C SER A 312 -6.25 17.42 -10.29
N SER A 313 -6.86 18.51 -10.77
CA SER A 313 -6.23 19.85 -10.76
C SER A 313 -6.30 20.52 -9.38
N LEU A 314 -7.08 19.97 -8.45
CA LEU A 314 -7.23 20.45 -7.09
C LEU A 314 -6.61 19.46 -6.10
N MET A 315 -7.00 18.18 -6.16
CA MET A 315 -6.55 17.15 -5.21
C MET A 315 -5.27 16.46 -5.67
N CYS A 316 -4.47 16.01 -4.71
CA CYS A 316 -3.42 15.04 -5.00
C CYS A 316 -4.02 13.74 -5.56
N GLU A 317 -3.24 13.03 -6.36
CA GLU A 317 -3.71 11.80 -7.01
C GLU A 317 -3.87 10.66 -5.99
N MET A 318 -5.04 10.01 -6.01
CA MET A 318 -5.24 8.73 -5.34
C MET A 318 -4.99 7.59 -6.33
N TYR A 319 -3.90 6.84 -6.12
CA TYR A 319 -3.51 5.73 -6.98
C TYR A 319 -4.45 4.52 -6.86
N ASP A 320 -4.86 4.17 -5.64
CA ASP A 320 -5.71 3.00 -5.36
C ASP A 320 -6.33 3.09 -3.95
N TYR A 321 -7.26 2.20 -3.62
CA TYR A 321 -7.85 2.07 -2.28
C TYR A 321 -8.17 0.62 -1.91
N ASP A 322 -8.41 0.37 -0.61
CA ASP A 322 -8.83 -0.93 -0.09
C ASP A 322 -9.95 -0.76 0.95
N ASP A 323 -11.18 -1.10 0.55
CA ASP A 323 -12.36 -0.95 1.41
C ASP A 323 -12.35 -1.90 2.62
N ASN A 324 -11.70 -3.06 2.53
CA ASN A 324 -11.64 -4.00 3.66
C ASN A 324 -10.78 -3.44 4.80
N CYS A 325 -9.76 -2.65 4.45
CA CYS A 325 -8.84 -2.04 5.40
C CYS A 325 -9.15 -0.56 5.68
N SER A 326 -10.10 0.03 4.96
CA SER A 326 -10.31 1.48 4.95
C SER A 326 -9.01 2.23 4.64
N ALA A 327 -8.31 1.76 3.62
CA ALA A 327 -6.99 2.25 3.23
C ALA A 327 -7.03 3.01 1.90
N LEU A 328 -6.27 4.10 1.81
CA LEU A 328 -6.06 4.91 0.62
C LEU A 328 -4.57 4.91 0.27
N LEU A 329 -4.25 4.74 -1.01
CA LEU A 329 -2.90 4.89 -1.53
C LEU A 329 -2.85 6.17 -2.37
N LEU A 330 -2.06 7.14 -1.93
CA LEU A 330 -1.99 8.48 -2.49
C LEU A 330 -0.59 8.76 -3.04
N LYS A 331 -0.51 9.67 -4.01
CA LYS A 331 0.76 10.27 -4.44
C LYS A 331 1.37 11.04 -3.28
N GLN A 332 2.66 10.84 -3.04
CA GLN A 332 3.42 11.68 -2.12
C GLN A 332 3.85 12.96 -2.84
N LEU A 333 3.52 14.12 -2.25
CA LEU A 333 3.92 15.43 -2.76
C LEU A 333 5.25 15.88 -2.15
N SER A 334 5.92 16.80 -2.84
CA SER A 334 7.32 17.16 -2.57
C SER A 334 7.52 18.00 -1.30
N SER A 335 6.68 19.01 -1.06
CA SER A 335 6.86 19.93 0.08
C SER A 335 5.60 20.72 0.42
N ASP A 336 5.56 21.29 1.63
CA ASP A 336 4.53 22.25 2.05
C ASP A 336 4.65 23.59 1.28
N ILE A 337 3.57 24.38 1.28
CA ILE A 337 3.62 25.77 0.80
C ILE A 337 4.37 26.68 1.79
N ASP A 338 5.03 27.72 1.27
CA ASP A 338 5.73 28.72 2.09
C ASP A 338 5.10 30.13 1.97
N GLU A 339 5.60 31.10 2.76
CA GLU A 339 5.11 32.49 2.75
C GLU A 339 5.17 33.12 1.35
N LYS A 340 6.18 32.81 0.54
CA LYS A 340 6.29 33.36 -0.82
C LYS A 340 5.21 32.81 -1.73
N ASP A 341 4.83 31.55 -1.54
CA ASP A 341 3.72 30.94 -2.28
C ASP A 341 2.40 31.67 -1.97
N ILE A 342 2.18 32.08 -0.71
CA ILE A 342 1.00 32.83 -0.26
C ILE A 342 1.01 34.27 -0.79
N GLU A 343 2.15 34.97 -0.66
CA GLU A 343 2.33 36.34 -1.16
C GLU A 343 2.27 36.42 -2.69
N SER A 344 2.63 35.33 -3.38
CA SER A 344 2.45 35.21 -4.82
C SER A 344 0.99 34.96 -5.22
N SER A 345 0.71 35.03 -6.52
CA SER A 345 -0.60 34.65 -7.05
C SER A 345 -0.86 33.13 -7.04
N ASN A 346 0.07 32.29 -6.58
CA ASN A 346 -0.05 30.83 -6.66
C ASN A 346 -1.19 30.29 -5.80
N VAL A 347 -1.25 30.68 -4.52
CA VAL A 347 -2.33 30.27 -3.60
C VAL A 347 -3.67 30.83 -4.07
N PHE A 348 -3.71 32.10 -4.50
CA PHE A 348 -4.91 32.68 -5.09
C PHE A 348 -5.39 31.89 -6.32
N CYS A 349 -4.49 31.56 -7.25
CA CYS A 349 -4.83 30.79 -8.45
C CYS A 349 -5.34 29.38 -8.09
N PHE A 350 -4.77 28.76 -7.06
CA PHE A 350 -5.24 27.49 -6.52
C PHE A 350 -6.69 27.60 -6.01
N PHE A 351 -7.01 28.57 -5.16
CA PHE A 351 -8.38 28.79 -4.67
C PHE A 351 -9.36 29.18 -5.78
N LYS A 352 -8.91 29.99 -6.76
CA LYS A 352 -9.70 30.32 -7.94
C LYS A 352 -10.09 29.08 -8.73
N ASN A 353 -9.14 28.15 -8.91
CA ASN A 353 -9.40 26.88 -9.58
C ASN A 353 -10.32 25.97 -8.75
N ALA A 354 -10.16 25.94 -7.43
CA ALA A 354 -11.06 25.22 -6.51
C ALA A 354 -12.51 25.72 -6.63
N PHE A 355 -12.72 27.03 -6.57
CA PHE A 355 -14.04 27.65 -6.73
C PHE A 355 -14.69 27.33 -8.07
N ALA A 356 -13.91 27.38 -9.16
CA ALA A 356 -14.40 27.00 -10.48
C ALA A 356 -14.80 25.51 -10.55
N ALA A 357 -14.12 24.65 -9.81
CA ALA A 357 -14.34 23.21 -9.78
C ALA A 357 -15.59 22.79 -9.00
N TYR A 358 -15.92 23.46 -7.90
CA TYR A 358 -17.02 23.07 -7.01
C TYR A 358 -18.42 23.15 -7.66
N SER A 359 -18.55 23.93 -8.74
CA SER A 359 -19.82 24.23 -9.43
C SER A 359 -20.46 23.10 -10.27
N LYS A 360 -19.93 21.86 -10.25
CA LYS A 360 -20.25 20.86 -11.30
C LYS A 360 -20.82 19.51 -10.84
N PHE A 361 -21.15 19.32 -9.57
CA PHE A 361 -21.40 17.96 -9.07
C PHE A 361 -22.84 17.68 -8.62
N ASP A 362 -23.52 16.75 -9.31
CA ASP A 362 -24.73 16.06 -8.84
C ASP A 362 -24.34 14.69 -8.27
N ASN A 363 -24.48 14.51 -6.95
CA ASN A 363 -23.87 13.41 -6.21
C ASN A 363 -24.82 12.69 -5.24
N SER A 364 -26.12 12.68 -5.54
CA SER A 364 -27.17 12.19 -4.62
C SER A 364 -26.99 10.77 -4.07
N SER A 365 -26.06 9.96 -4.62
CA SER A 365 -25.73 8.61 -4.18
C SER A 365 -24.48 8.47 -3.29
N LEU A 366 -23.66 9.53 -3.15
CA LEU A 366 -22.42 9.48 -2.36
C LEU A 366 -22.60 10.08 -0.97
N THR A 367 -21.86 9.54 0.00
CA THR A 367 -21.89 10.00 1.39
C THR A 367 -20.83 11.08 1.60
N PHE A 368 -21.28 12.26 2.04
CA PHE A 368 -20.48 13.39 2.50
C PHE A 368 -21.10 13.97 3.78
N HIS A 369 -20.34 14.79 4.49
CA HIS A 369 -20.86 15.51 5.65
C HIS A 369 -21.68 16.73 5.21
N ASP A 370 -22.80 17.00 5.85
CA ASP A 370 -23.57 18.22 5.62
C ASP A 370 -23.17 19.29 6.64
N TYR A 371 -22.52 20.36 6.18
CA TYR A 371 -21.93 21.35 7.09
C TYR A 371 -23.00 22.08 7.93
N SER A 372 -24.16 22.38 7.36
CA SER A 372 -25.27 23.02 8.07
C SER A 372 -25.78 22.16 9.22
N SER A 373 -25.99 20.87 8.97
CA SER A 373 -26.45 19.91 9.96
C SER A 373 -25.43 19.71 11.07
N GLU A 374 -24.14 19.59 10.73
CA GLU A 374 -23.05 19.45 11.70
C GLU A 374 -22.90 20.71 12.55
N LEU A 375 -23.02 21.91 11.96
CA LEU A 375 -23.01 23.18 12.70
C LEU A 375 -24.21 23.28 13.67
N LYS A 376 -25.42 22.91 13.24
CA LYS A 376 -26.62 22.89 14.08
C LYS A 376 -26.54 21.86 15.20
N ALA A 377 -25.91 20.71 14.95
CA ALA A 377 -25.75 19.65 15.95
C ALA A 377 -24.99 20.15 17.19
N LYS A 378 -24.04 21.08 17.01
CA LYS A 378 -23.26 21.70 18.10
C LYS A 378 -24.11 22.36 19.17
N LEU A 379 -25.29 22.88 18.82
CA LEU A 379 -26.21 23.46 19.81
C LEU A 379 -26.64 22.45 20.89
N ASN A 380 -26.57 21.15 20.58
CA ASN A 380 -26.92 20.06 21.49
C ASN A 380 -25.70 19.46 22.20
N GLU A 381 -24.47 19.75 21.76
CA GLU A 381 -23.22 19.20 22.28
C GLU A 381 -22.77 19.95 23.54
N THR A 382 -23.61 19.93 24.57
CA THR A 382 -23.43 20.77 25.77
C THR A 382 -22.68 20.07 26.91
N ASP A 383 -22.09 18.90 26.67
CA ASP A 383 -21.39 18.10 27.68
C ASP A 383 -19.95 18.60 27.94
N PHE A 384 -19.84 19.87 28.35
CA PHE A 384 -18.60 20.52 28.79
C PHE A 384 -18.93 21.71 29.70
N GLU A 385 -18.01 22.04 30.62
CA GLU A 385 -18.18 23.15 31.57
C GLU A 385 -17.35 24.39 31.22
N TYR A 386 -16.22 24.22 30.53
CA TYR A 386 -15.27 25.29 30.24
C TYR A 386 -15.91 26.40 29.37
N ARG A 387 -16.02 27.62 29.92
CA ARG A 387 -16.61 28.82 29.26
C ARG A 387 -17.92 28.55 28.50
N LYS A 388 -18.72 27.59 28.96
CA LYS A 388 -19.90 27.06 28.27
C LYS A 388 -20.87 28.14 27.78
N GLY A 389 -21.27 29.06 28.65
CA GLY A 389 -22.26 30.08 28.31
C GLY A 389 -21.82 30.98 27.14
N GLU A 390 -20.54 31.32 27.10
CA GLU A 390 -19.96 32.16 26.06
C GLU A 390 -19.75 31.42 24.75
N ILE A 391 -19.18 30.21 24.81
CA ILE A 391 -18.98 29.35 23.64
C ILE A 391 -20.33 29.06 22.98
N MET A 392 -21.35 28.68 23.75
CA MET A 392 -22.67 28.39 23.22
C MET A 392 -23.38 29.64 22.66
N ALA A 393 -23.09 30.83 23.21
CA ALA A 393 -23.58 32.09 22.62
C ALA A 393 -22.96 32.34 21.24
N TYR A 394 -21.67 32.06 21.06
CA TYR A 394 -21.02 32.12 19.75
C TYR A 394 -21.58 31.05 18.79
N VAL A 395 -21.80 29.81 19.25
CA VAL A 395 -22.41 28.74 18.43
C VAL A 395 -23.79 29.17 17.92
N GLN A 396 -24.64 29.74 18.78
CA GLN A 396 -25.95 30.24 18.36
C GLN A 396 -25.82 31.36 17.32
N LYS A 397 -24.94 32.35 17.56
CA LYS A 397 -24.67 33.42 16.58
C LYS A 397 -24.20 32.87 15.24
N ALA A 398 -23.34 31.84 15.24
CA ALA A 398 -22.82 31.23 14.02
C ALA A 398 -23.92 30.49 13.25
N VAL A 399 -24.81 29.75 13.95
CA VAL A 399 -25.98 29.12 13.32
C VAL A 399 -26.89 30.17 12.70
N ASP A 400 -27.22 31.23 13.44
CA ASP A 400 -28.11 32.30 12.94
C ASP A 400 -27.49 33.03 11.73
N LEU A 401 -26.19 33.32 11.78
CA LEU A 401 -25.46 33.94 10.68
C LEU A 401 -25.37 33.03 9.46
N PHE A 402 -25.12 31.74 9.66
CA PHE A 402 -25.06 30.77 8.57
C PHE A 402 -26.42 30.66 7.86
N GLU A 403 -27.51 30.54 8.62
CA GLU A 403 -28.86 30.51 8.06
C GLU A 403 -29.19 31.81 7.31
N LYS A 404 -28.83 32.96 7.88
CA LYS A 404 -29.06 34.25 7.23
C LYS A 404 -28.31 34.39 5.91
N GLN A 405 -27.04 33.98 5.86
CA GLN A 405 -26.16 34.27 4.74
C GLN A 405 -26.15 33.20 3.65
N PHE A 406 -26.38 31.93 4.01
CA PHE A 406 -26.13 30.79 3.15
C PHE A 406 -27.33 29.83 2.97
N SER A 407 -28.43 29.97 3.73
CA SER A 407 -29.56 28.99 3.66
C SER A 407 -30.24 28.88 2.30
N GLN A 408 -30.09 29.88 1.43
CA GLN A 408 -30.70 29.92 0.09
C GLN A 408 -29.72 29.46 -1.00
N ASP A 409 -28.47 29.14 -0.64
CA ASP A 409 -27.44 28.74 -1.60
C ASP A 409 -27.58 27.25 -1.92
N ASP A 410 -27.29 26.90 -3.18
CA ASP A 410 -27.03 25.50 -3.53
C ASP A 410 -25.64 25.10 -3.03
N PHE A 411 -25.59 24.20 -2.06
CA PHE A 411 -24.32 23.74 -1.48
C PHE A 411 -23.56 22.81 -2.43
N VAL A 412 -22.25 22.93 -2.39
CA VAL A 412 -21.33 22.18 -3.25
C VAL A 412 -20.41 21.30 -2.41
N LEU A 413 -19.85 20.26 -3.03
CA LEU A 413 -18.80 19.47 -2.40
C LEU A 413 -17.52 20.30 -2.33
N ILE A 414 -17.05 20.58 -1.12
CA ILE A 414 -15.80 21.27 -0.83
C ILE A 414 -14.79 20.31 -0.19
N HIS A 415 -13.52 20.73 -0.12
CA HIS A 415 -12.48 19.97 0.58
C HIS A 415 -12.81 19.81 2.07
N GLY A 416 -13.25 20.89 2.71
CA GLY A 416 -13.79 20.88 4.07
C GLY A 416 -12.76 21.02 5.19
N ASP A 417 -11.47 20.86 4.88
CA ASP A 417 -10.35 21.11 5.80
C ASP A 417 -9.17 21.80 5.11
N LEU A 418 -9.48 22.75 4.21
CA LEU A 418 -8.48 23.35 3.32
C LEU A 418 -7.66 24.46 4.00
N HIS A 419 -6.83 24.09 4.98
CA HIS A 419 -5.89 24.99 5.63
C HIS A 419 -4.46 24.84 5.08
N ARG A 420 -3.54 25.73 5.46
CA ARG A 420 -2.17 25.76 4.91
C ARG A 420 -1.42 24.42 4.93
N TYR A 421 -1.57 23.62 5.99
CA TYR A 421 -0.88 22.33 6.12
C TYR A 421 -1.50 21.20 5.29
N ASN A 422 -2.67 21.43 4.70
CA ASN A 422 -3.35 20.51 3.78
C ASN A 422 -3.22 20.97 2.33
N ILE A 423 -2.36 21.96 2.08
CA ILE A 423 -2.02 22.47 0.77
C ILE A 423 -0.52 22.27 0.58
N MET A 424 -0.15 21.47 -0.42
CA MET A 424 1.22 21.10 -0.69
C MET A 424 1.58 21.38 -2.14
N LYS A 425 2.87 21.50 -2.42
CA LYS A 425 3.40 21.71 -3.77
C LYS A 425 4.14 20.49 -4.28
N ASP A 426 4.03 20.30 -5.58
CA ASP A 426 4.78 19.34 -6.36
C ASP A 426 5.23 20.00 -7.66
N ASP A 427 6.54 20.11 -7.84
CA ASP A 427 7.17 20.96 -8.85
C ASP A 427 6.65 22.40 -8.83
N SER A 428 5.87 22.80 -9.84
CA SER A 428 5.29 24.16 -9.99
C SER A 428 3.78 24.19 -9.73
N PHE A 429 3.20 23.11 -9.21
CA PHE A 429 1.77 22.96 -8.99
C PHE A 429 1.44 22.82 -7.50
N ILE A 430 0.26 23.27 -7.12
CA ILE A 430 -0.26 23.20 -5.76
C ILE A 430 -1.48 22.27 -5.74
N PHE A 431 -1.54 21.40 -4.73
CA PHE A 431 -2.59 20.42 -4.55
C PHE A 431 -3.07 20.40 -3.10
N ALA A 432 -4.35 20.05 -2.92
CA ALA A 432 -4.95 19.73 -1.65
C ALA A 432 -4.71 18.26 -1.27
N ILE A 433 -4.60 18.01 0.02
CA ILE A 433 -4.52 16.69 0.64
C ILE A 433 -5.43 16.62 1.87
N ASP A 434 -5.77 15.41 2.31
CA ASP A 434 -6.53 15.16 3.54
C ASP A 434 -7.90 15.87 3.62
N PRO A 435 -8.83 15.60 2.68
CA PRO A 435 -10.15 16.19 2.71
C PRO A 435 -11.03 15.55 3.79
N ILE A 436 -11.86 16.37 4.44
CA ILE A 436 -13.00 15.88 5.24
C ILE A 436 -14.20 15.60 4.32
N GLY A 437 -14.43 16.47 3.34
CA GLY A 437 -15.57 16.37 2.43
C GLY A 437 -16.86 16.87 3.06
N TYR A 438 -17.11 18.17 2.92
CA TYR A 438 -18.37 18.79 3.31
C TYR A 438 -19.19 19.19 2.08
N VAL A 439 -20.50 19.10 2.20
CA VAL A 439 -21.45 19.83 1.37
C VAL A 439 -21.71 21.17 2.08
N ALA A 440 -21.20 22.25 1.50
CA ALA A 440 -21.17 23.58 2.12
C ALA A 440 -21.03 24.70 1.08
N PRO A 441 -21.18 25.97 1.50
CA PRO A 441 -20.73 27.11 0.71
C PRO A 441 -19.21 27.03 0.44
N PRO A 442 -18.74 27.37 -0.78
CA PRO A 442 -17.32 27.29 -1.14
C PRO A 442 -16.44 28.24 -0.30
N GLU A 443 -17.02 29.30 0.27
CA GLU A 443 -16.33 30.23 1.16
C GLU A 443 -15.78 29.57 2.43
N ILE A 444 -16.33 28.43 2.87
CA ILE A 444 -15.85 27.72 4.07
C ILE A 444 -14.40 27.24 3.89
N ASP A 445 -13.98 26.83 2.69
CA ASP A 445 -12.58 26.44 2.45
C ASP A 445 -11.63 27.65 2.53
N ILE A 446 -12.04 28.83 2.06
CA ILE A 446 -11.25 30.06 2.23
C ILE A 446 -11.20 30.44 3.72
N ALA A 447 -12.32 30.35 4.42
CA ALA A 447 -12.39 30.59 5.86
C ALA A 447 -11.45 29.68 6.65
N ARG A 448 -11.37 28.38 6.32
CA ARG A 448 -10.43 27.42 6.92
C ARG A 448 -8.98 27.87 6.79
N PHE A 449 -8.61 28.35 5.60
CA PHE A 449 -7.29 28.89 5.32
C PHE A 449 -7.01 30.16 6.14
N ILE A 450 -7.86 31.18 6.01
CA ILE A 450 -7.69 32.47 6.72
C ILE A 450 -7.65 32.26 8.24
N GLY A 451 -8.55 31.44 8.80
CA GLY A 451 -8.59 31.17 10.23
C GLY A 451 -7.27 30.60 10.77
N THR A 452 -6.62 29.72 9.99
CA THR A 452 -5.32 29.14 10.37
C THR A 452 -4.19 30.17 10.28
N GLU A 453 -4.21 31.04 9.28
CA GLU A 453 -3.24 32.14 9.19
C GLU A 453 -3.44 33.15 10.35
N LEU A 454 -4.69 33.38 10.77
CA LEU A 454 -5.00 34.20 11.95
C LEU A 454 -4.54 33.57 13.27
N THR A 455 -4.49 32.25 13.42
CA THR A 455 -3.93 31.64 14.63
C THR A 455 -2.41 31.64 14.62
N ASP A 456 -1.80 31.37 13.46
CA ASP A 456 -0.39 30.99 13.38
C ASP A 456 0.54 32.18 13.10
N ARG A 457 0.12 33.16 12.28
CA ARG A 457 0.97 34.31 11.95
C ARG A 457 1.15 35.24 13.14
N ALA A 458 2.38 35.67 13.41
CA ALA A 458 2.59 36.80 14.31
C ALA A 458 2.18 38.12 13.63
N GLY A 459 1.67 39.08 14.39
CA GLY A 459 1.30 40.41 13.88
C GLY A 459 -0.08 40.86 14.31
N ASP A 460 -0.51 42.01 13.76
CA ASP A 460 -1.84 42.56 13.97
C ASP A 460 -2.89 41.73 13.23
N LYS A 461 -3.77 41.07 14.00
CA LYS A 461 -4.79 40.16 13.46
C LYS A 461 -5.84 40.90 12.64
N ALA A 462 -6.15 42.15 12.96
CA ALA A 462 -7.11 42.95 12.20
C ALA A 462 -6.57 43.29 10.82
N GLN A 463 -5.29 43.68 10.74
CA GLN A 463 -4.63 43.93 9.45
C GLN A 463 -4.52 42.65 8.61
N ILE A 464 -4.10 41.53 9.22
CA ILE A 464 -4.00 40.24 8.52
C ILE A 464 -5.36 39.83 7.95
N LEU A 465 -6.44 40.02 8.72
CA LEU A 465 -7.79 39.73 8.25
C LEU A 465 -8.17 40.59 7.05
N ASP A 466 -8.01 41.91 7.11
CA ASP A 466 -8.39 42.80 6.00
C ASP A 466 -7.58 42.48 4.73
N ASP A 467 -6.27 42.23 4.87
CA ASP A 467 -5.40 41.83 3.76
C ASP A 467 -5.91 40.55 3.07
N PHE A 468 -6.31 39.54 3.84
CA PHE A 468 -6.85 38.30 3.26
C PHE A 468 -8.27 38.48 2.68
N LEU A 469 -9.11 39.31 3.29
CA LEU A 469 -10.42 39.63 2.72
C LEU A 469 -10.27 40.36 1.39
N ASP A 470 -9.30 41.25 1.24
CA ASP A 470 -8.95 41.88 -0.05
C ASP A 470 -8.37 40.88 -1.05
N TYR A 471 -7.47 40.01 -0.59
CA TYR A 471 -6.85 38.98 -1.43
C TYR A 471 -7.90 38.04 -2.06
N PHE A 472 -8.92 37.64 -1.30
CA PHE A 472 -9.98 36.73 -1.75
C PHE A 472 -11.25 37.44 -2.27
N ALA A 473 -11.35 38.77 -2.18
CA ALA A 473 -12.49 39.55 -2.68
C ALA A 473 -12.87 39.29 -4.16
N PRO A 474 -11.94 38.93 -5.07
CA PRO A 474 -12.32 38.57 -6.43
C PRO A 474 -13.07 37.22 -6.56
N LEU A 475 -13.07 36.37 -5.52
CA LEU A 475 -13.74 35.06 -5.51
C LEU A 475 -15.11 35.09 -4.81
N SER A 476 -15.27 35.91 -3.77
CA SER A 476 -16.55 36.14 -3.09
C SER A 476 -16.54 37.51 -2.40
N THR A 477 -17.72 38.04 -2.08
CA THR A 477 -17.83 39.35 -1.40
C THR A 477 -17.19 39.31 -0.02
N LYS A 478 -16.56 40.41 0.41
CA LYS A 478 -15.99 40.53 1.76
C LYS A 478 -16.99 40.16 2.87
N GLU A 479 -18.26 40.56 2.74
CA GLU A 479 -19.32 40.23 3.70
C GLU A 479 -19.52 38.72 3.84
N ARG A 480 -19.63 37.99 2.72
CA ARG A 480 -19.75 36.52 2.72
C ARG A 480 -18.50 35.84 3.28
N LEU A 481 -17.31 36.30 2.89
CA LEU A 481 -16.05 35.75 3.39
C LEU A 481 -15.92 35.95 4.91
N PHE A 482 -16.26 37.13 5.41
CA PHE A 482 -16.26 37.43 6.83
C PHE A 482 -17.28 36.58 7.61
N ALA A 483 -18.50 36.42 7.06
CA ALA A 483 -19.51 35.55 7.67
C ALA A 483 -19.08 34.07 7.70
N ALA A 484 -18.52 33.55 6.59
CA ALA A 484 -17.98 32.20 6.52
C ALA A 484 -16.84 31.99 7.53
N LEU A 485 -15.94 32.98 7.66
CA LEU A 485 -14.83 32.94 8.61
C LEU A 485 -15.32 32.90 10.06
N PHE A 486 -16.28 33.75 10.43
CA PHE A 486 -16.86 33.72 11.76
C PHE A 486 -17.46 32.34 12.08
N VAL A 487 -18.30 31.83 11.16
CA VAL A 487 -18.94 30.52 11.34
C VAL A 487 -17.90 29.40 11.48
N ASP A 488 -16.86 29.43 10.65
CA ASP A 488 -15.81 28.42 10.65
C ASP A 488 -14.96 28.43 11.92
N ILE A 489 -14.57 29.63 12.38
CA ILE A 489 -13.83 29.79 13.63
C ILE A 489 -14.64 29.25 14.79
N VAL A 490 -15.93 29.58 14.87
CA VAL A 490 -16.81 29.06 15.93
C VAL A 490 -16.95 27.54 15.84
N PHE A 491 -17.08 26.99 14.64
CA PHE A 491 -17.13 25.54 14.42
C PHE A 491 -15.87 24.85 14.95
N ARG A 492 -14.68 25.36 14.61
CA ARG A 492 -13.39 24.80 15.03
C ARG A 492 -13.10 25.00 16.50
N MET A 493 -13.47 26.16 17.05
CA MET A 493 -13.40 26.45 18.48
C MET A 493 -14.23 25.46 19.29
N HIS A 494 -15.44 25.14 18.83
CA HIS A 494 -16.27 24.14 19.49
C HIS A 494 -15.63 22.75 19.44
N ASN A 495 -15.13 22.32 18.28
CA ASN A 495 -14.42 21.05 18.14
C ASN A 495 -13.20 20.96 19.06
N SER A 496 -12.43 22.05 19.19
CA SER A 496 -11.19 22.04 19.96
C SER A 496 -11.38 21.75 21.45
N ILE A 497 -12.60 21.90 21.99
CA ILE A 497 -12.99 21.54 23.36
C ILE A 497 -12.87 20.02 23.58
N PHE A 498 -13.26 19.23 22.58
CA PHE A 498 -13.33 17.77 22.69
C PHE A 498 -12.10 17.09 22.10
N GLU A 499 -11.39 17.76 21.18
CA GLU A 499 -10.29 17.16 20.41
C GLU A 499 -8.89 17.37 21.02
N ASN A 500 -8.76 18.21 22.07
CA ASN A 500 -7.46 18.57 22.65
C ASN A 500 -7.38 18.31 24.15
N ASP A 501 -6.17 17.98 24.62
CA ASP A 501 -5.87 17.76 26.05
C ASP A 501 -5.97 19.07 26.88
N SER A 502 -6.00 20.24 26.23
CA SER A 502 -6.05 21.56 26.87
C SER A 502 -6.93 22.55 26.08
N PHE A 503 -7.38 23.60 26.76
CA PHE A 503 -8.20 24.65 26.16
C PHE A 503 -7.40 25.76 25.46
N GLU A 504 -6.06 25.62 25.30
CA GLU A 504 -5.21 26.68 24.74
C GLU A 504 -5.62 27.07 23.31
N LEU A 505 -5.99 26.09 22.47
CA LEU A 505 -6.46 26.37 21.12
C LEU A 505 -7.85 27.03 21.14
N THR A 506 -8.73 26.58 22.03
CA THR A 506 -10.04 27.21 22.25
C THR A 506 -9.89 28.68 22.66
N ASP A 507 -8.95 28.99 23.56
CA ASP A 507 -8.65 30.35 23.99
C ASP A 507 -8.08 31.23 22.87
N LYS A 508 -7.25 30.67 21.97
CA LYS A 508 -6.79 31.38 20.77
C LYS A 508 -7.96 31.78 19.88
N TRP A 509 -8.91 30.88 19.65
CA TRP A 509 -10.11 31.18 18.86
C TRP A 509 -11.03 32.19 19.54
N LEU A 510 -11.28 32.05 20.84
CA LEU A 510 -12.08 33.02 21.60
C LEU A 510 -11.45 34.42 21.54
N ASN A 511 -10.14 34.53 21.70
CA ASN A 511 -9.44 35.81 21.57
C ASN A 511 -9.58 36.42 20.16
N ILE A 512 -9.62 35.61 19.11
CA ILE A 512 -9.87 36.11 17.75
C ILE A 512 -11.32 36.61 17.63
N LEU A 513 -12.30 35.84 18.13
CA LEU A 513 -13.72 36.21 18.11
C LEU A 513 -13.97 37.51 18.89
N ASP A 514 -13.43 37.61 20.10
CA ASP A 514 -13.63 38.75 21.00
C ASP A 514 -13.01 40.05 20.47
N ASN A 515 -11.92 39.98 19.69
CA ASN A 515 -11.24 41.17 19.18
C ASN A 515 -11.64 41.57 17.76
N LEU A 516 -12.03 40.62 16.92
CA LEU A 516 -12.30 40.89 15.49
C LEU A 516 -13.79 40.84 15.13
N PHE A 517 -14.64 40.28 16.00
CA PHE A 517 -16.07 40.03 15.71
C PHE A 517 -17.00 40.49 16.84
N SER A 518 -16.53 41.41 17.68
CA SER A 518 -17.25 41.95 18.85
C SER A 518 -18.23 43.09 18.54
N GLU A 519 -18.24 43.59 17.31
CA GLU A 519 -19.24 44.51 16.73
C GLU A 519 -19.92 43.85 15.52
#